data_AF-A0A7C0UK50-F1
#
_entry.id   AF-A0A7C0UK50-F1
#
_cell.length_a   1.000
_cell.length_b   1.000
_cell.length_c   1.000
_cell.angle_alpha   90.00
_cell.angle_beta   90.00
_cell.angle_gamma   90.00
#
_symmetry.space_group_name_H-M   'P 1'
#
loop_
_entity.id
_entity.type
_entity.pdbx_description
1 polymer ?
#
loop_
_entity_poly.entity_id
_entity_poly.type
_entity_poly.pdbx_seq_one_letter_code
_entity_poly.pdbx_strand_id
1 'polypeptide(L)'
;GAKLEINLFYRTEERIKVIETLLRRKGADKVYGARPDTEVAGLESERRRVDSKGIASADVVFVALEDGDRTEALVKSGKKVIALDLNPLSRTAKTADITIVDNIIRAVPLLIETVKKLKHTDKAELEKIVSNYDNQKILKSAVTEIQRSLKKSSTQ
;
A
#
# COMPACT_ATOMS: atom_id res chain seq x y z
N GLY A 1 13.84 -3.41 -8.97
CA GLY A 1 13.26 -2.40 -8.05
C GLY A 1 11.81 -2.17 -8.43
N ALA A 2 11.01 -1.59 -7.53
CA ALA A 2 9.60 -1.30 -7.80
C ALA A 2 9.42 0.01 -8.61
N LYS A 3 8.34 0.10 -9.38
CA LYS A 3 7.93 1.34 -10.07
C LYS A 3 7.18 2.25 -9.09
N LEU A 4 7.28 3.57 -9.29
CA LEU A 4 6.56 4.56 -8.48
C LEU A 4 5.49 5.25 -9.33
N GLU A 5 4.22 5.11 -8.95
CA GLU A 5 3.09 5.72 -9.63
C GLU A 5 2.37 6.72 -8.72
N ILE A 6 2.12 7.93 -9.23
CA ILE A 6 1.24 8.88 -8.55
C ILE A 6 -0.20 8.42 -8.76
N ASN A 7 -0.90 8.15 -7.67
CA ASN A 7 -2.34 8.03 -7.69
C ASN A 7 -2.97 8.89 -6.60
N LEU A 8 -4.10 9.52 -6.94
CA LEU A 8 -4.79 10.50 -6.10
C LEU A 8 -6.29 10.30 -6.23
N PHE A 9 -6.98 10.39 -5.10
CA PHE A 9 -8.45 10.40 -5.08
C PHE A 9 -9.02 11.64 -5.80
N TYR A 10 -8.53 12.83 -5.43
CA TYR A 10 -8.88 14.09 -6.07
C TYR A 10 -7.75 14.52 -7.01
N ARG A 11 -7.85 14.08 -8.26
CA ARG A 11 -6.86 14.31 -9.30
C ARG A 11 -7.01 15.72 -9.88
N THR A 12 -5.92 16.50 -9.88
CA THR A 12 -5.79 17.73 -10.66
C THR A 12 -4.40 17.80 -11.28
N GLU A 13 -4.29 18.39 -12.48
CA GLU A 13 -3.00 18.56 -13.17
C GLU A 13 -1.97 19.31 -12.31
N GLU A 14 -2.42 20.31 -11.56
CA GLU A 14 -1.57 21.06 -10.63
C GLU A 14 -1.00 20.17 -9.52
N ARG A 15 -1.84 19.36 -8.84
CA ARG A 15 -1.39 18.47 -7.77
C ARG A 15 -0.41 17.43 -8.28
N ILE A 16 -0.69 16.84 -9.45
CA ILE A 16 0.20 15.87 -10.10
C ILE A 16 1.56 16.50 -10.35
N LYS A 17 1.59 17.69 -10.97
CA LYS A 17 2.83 18.39 -11.30
C LYS A 17 3.66 18.70 -10.06
N VAL A 18 3.02 19.16 -8.97
CA VAL A 18 3.69 19.45 -7.70
C VAL A 18 4.30 18.18 -7.10
N ILE A 19 3.54 17.08 -7.05
CA ILE A 19 4.00 15.81 -6.49
C ILE A 19 5.12 15.22 -7.36
N GLU A 20 4.96 15.18 -8.67
CA GLU A 20 5.98 14.67 -9.60
C GLU A 20 7.28 15.46 -9.45
N THR A 21 7.20 16.78 -9.42
CA THR A 21 8.37 17.66 -9.23
C THR A 21 9.06 17.37 -7.90
N LEU A 22 8.29 17.22 -6.82
CA LEU A 22 8.82 16.90 -5.49
C LEU A 22 9.55 15.55 -5.50
N LEU A 23 8.94 14.51 -6.06
CA LEU A 23 9.51 13.17 -6.14
C LEU A 23 10.81 13.15 -6.96
N ARG A 24 10.81 13.79 -8.13
CA ARG A 24 12.01 13.92 -8.99
C ARG A 24 13.14 14.65 -8.27
N ARG A 25 12.83 15.75 -7.58
CA ARG A 25 13.81 16.49 -6.75
C ARG A 25 14.38 15.64 -5.62
N LYS A 26 13.63 14.63 -5.15
CA LYS A 26 14.06 13.67 -4.13
C LYS A 26 14.73 12.41 -4.70
N GLY A 27 15.02 12.38 -6.00
CA GLY A 27 15.78 11.31 -6.65
C GLY A 27 14.93 10.23 -7.34
N ALA A 28 13.64 10.47 -7.58
CA ALA A 28 12.84 9.55 -8.39
C ALA A 28 13.14 9.75 -9.89
N ASP A 29 13.86 8.80 -10.50
CA ASP A 29 14.22 8.85 -11.93
C ASP A 29 12.98 8.88 -12.84
N LYS A 30 12.01 8.00 -12.53
CA LYS A 30 10.78 7.85 -13.29
C LYS A 30 9.58 7.75 -12.37
N VAL A 31 8.59 8.58 -12.65
CA VAL A 31 7.31 8.65 -11.94
C VAL A 31 6.19 8.40 -12.95
N TYR A 32 5.38 7.38 -12.70
CA TYR A 32 4.23 6.98 -13.52
C TYR A 32 2.95 7.67 -13.05
N GLY A 33 1.86 7.58 -13.83
CA GLY A 33 0.54 8.09 -13.41
C GLY A 33 0.34 9.59 -13.58
N ALA A 34 1.34 10.31 -14.11
CA ALA A 34 1.19 11.71 -14.51
C ALA A 34 0.21 11.85 -15.68
N ARG A 35 0.21 10.88 -16.62
CA ARG A 35 -0.73 10.78 -17.74
C ARG A 35 -1.20 9.32 -17.86
N PRO A 36 -2.16 8.88 -17.03
CA PRO A 36 -2.69 7.53 -17.07
C PRO A 36 -3.42 7.30 -18.39
N ASP A 37 -3.21 6.12 -18.96
CA ASP A 37 -3.66 5.71 -20.30
C ASP A 37 -4.55 4.46 -20.26
N THR A 38 -4.84 3.94 -19.06
CA THR A 38 -5.76 2.81 -18.86
C THR A 38 -6.52 2.95 -17.54
N GLU A 39 -7.46 2.04 -17.30
CA GLU A 39 -8.36 2.06 -16.15
C GLU A 39 -8.40 0.71 -15.42
N VAL A 40 -8.65 0.76 -14.12
CA VAL A 40 -8.98 -0.41 -13.30
C VAL A 40 -10.50 -0.59 -13.31
N ALA A 41 -10.96 -1.79 -13.66
CA ALA A 41 -12.38 -2.11 -13.72
C ALA A 41 -13.02 -2.06 -12.31
N GLY A 42 -14.31 -1.68 -12.26
CA GLY A 42 -15.08 -1.66 -11.02
C GLY A 42 -14.86 -0.42 -10.13
N LEU A 43 -14.21 0.62 -10.66
CA LEU A 43 -14.10 1.93 -10.02
C LEU A 43 -14.76 3.01 -10.88
N GLU A 44 -15.52 3.86 -10.22
CA GLU A 44 -16.07 5.08 -10.80
C GLU A 44 -15.14 6.28 -10.54
N SER A 45 -15.27 7.31 -11.38
CA SER A 45 -14.51 8.59 -11.32
C SER A 45 -13.03 8.49 -11.71
N GLU A 46 -12.26 9.56 -11.50
CA GLU A 46 -10.82 9.67 -11.76
C GLU A 46 -9.98 8.60 -11.02
N ARG A 47 -10.53 7.98 -9.96
CA ARG A 47 -9.87 6.94 -9.16
C ARG A 47 -9.53 5.68 -9.94
N ARG A 48 -10.26 5.42 -11.02
CA ARG A 48 -10.03 4.27 -11.89
C ARG A 48 -8.79 4.40 -12.76
N ARG A 49 -8.33 5.63 -13.03
CA ARG A 49 -7.23 5.88 -13.96
C ARG A 49 -5.90 5.42 -13.37
N VAL A 50 -5.17 4.63 -14.16
CA VAL A 50 -3.84 4.11 -13.82
C VAL A 50 -2.94 4.11 -15.04
N ASP A 51 -1.63 3.96 -14.83
CA ASP A 51 -0.65 3.87 -15.90
C ASP A 51 -0.53 2.42 -16.41
N SER A 52 -0.62 2.22 -17.73
CA SER A 52 -0.46 0.92 -18.40
C SER A 52 0.86 0.26 -18.07
N LYS A 53 1.91 1.07 -17.87
CA LYS A 53 3.25 0.62 -17.51
C LYS A 53 3.49 0.64 -16.00
N GLY A 54 2.53 1.07 -15.19
CA GLY A 54 2.59 1.07 -13.74
C GLY A 54 1.65 0.02 -13.14
N ILE A 55 0.67 0.46 -12.35
CA ILE A 55 -0.29 -0.37 -11.60
C ILE A 55 -0.97 -1.39 -12.51
N ALA A 56 -1.34 -1.01 -13.74
CA ALA A 56 -2.02 -1.93 -14.66
C ALA A 56 -1.17 -3.18 -14.95
N SER A 57 0.13 -3.00 -15.19
CA SER A 57 1.09 -4.09 -15.43
C SER A 57 1.58 -4.82 -14.17
N ALA A 58 1.25 -4.32 -12.98
CA ALA A 58 1.78 -4.86 -11.72
C ALA A 58 1.03 -6.13 -11.27
N ASP A 59 1.80 -7.10 -10.77
CA ASP A 59 1.34 -8.29 -10.03
C ASP A 59 1.14 -8.00 -8.54
N VAL A 60 2.01 -7.17 -7.95
CA VAL A 60 1.93 -6.68 -6.56
C VAL A 60 1.88 -5.15 -6.54
N VAL A 61 0.96 -4.59 -5.73
CA VAL A 61 0.81 -3.14 -5.55
C VAL A 61 0.92 -2.81 -4.07
N PHE A 62 1.83 -1.88 -3.74
CA PHE A 62 1.92 -1.29 -2.40
C PHE A 62 1.16 0.04 -2.38
N VAL A 63 0.20 0.16 -1.48
CA VAL A 63 -0.62 1.37 -1.29
C VAL A 63 -0.54 1.85 0.15
N ALA A 64 -0.54 3.16 0.36
CA ALA A 64 -0.53 3.76 1.69
C ALA A 64 -1.61 4.83 1.80
N LEU A 65 -2.41 4.79 2.87
CA LEU A 65 -3.54 5.70 3.07
C LEU A 65 -4.56 5.68 1.91
N GLU A 66 -4.85 4.48 1.40
CA GLU A 66 -5.67 4.24 0.21
C GLU A 66 -7.17 4.14 0.53
N ASP A 67 -8.02 4.45 -0.46
CA ASP A 67 -9.45 4.23 -0.32
C ASP A 67 -9.85 2.75 -0.47
N GLY A 68 -10.89 2.37 0.28
CA GLY A 68 -11.33 0.99 0.37
C GLY A 68 -11.89 0.43 -0.95
N ASP A 69 -12.60 1.25 -1.72
CA ASP A 69 -13.18 0.82 -3.00
C ASP A 69 -12.05 0.48 -3.98
N ARG A 70 -11.01 1.32 -4.02
CA ARG A 70 -9.86 1.15 -4.89
C ARG A 70 -9.02 -0.05 -4.53
N THR A 71 -8.81 -0.29 -3.23
CA THR A 71 -8.17 -1.51 -2.75
C THR A 71 -8.94 -2.75 -3.21
N GLU A 72 -10.26 -2.75 -3.08
CA GLU A 72 -11.12 -3.85 -3.53
C GLU A 72 -11.06 -4.08 -5.04
N ALA A 73 -11.08 -3.01 -5.84
CA ALA A 73 -10.97 -3.12 -7.29
C ALA A 73 -9.60 -3.67 -7.74
N LEU A 74 -8.51 -3.28 -7.07
CA LEU A 74 -7.18 -3.82 -7.35
C LEU A 74 -7.11 -5.33 -7.05
N VAL A 75 -7.64 -5.76 -5.89
CA VAL A 75 -7.71 -7.18 -5.52
C VAL A 75 -8.59 -7.97 -6.50
N LYS A 76 -9.77 -7.44 -6.85
CA LYS A 76 -10.67 -8.06 -7.86
C LYS A 76 -10.03 -8.15 -9.25
N SER A 77 -9.11 -7.25 -9.56
CA SER A 77 -8.31 -7.28 -10.80
C SER A 77 -7.14 -8.27 -10.74
N GLY A 78 -7.09 -9.14 -9.73
CA GLY A 78 -6.09 -10.21 -9.58
C GLY A 78 -4.74 -9.73 -9.04
N LYS A 79 -4.64 -8.49 -8.55
CA LYS A 79 -3.40 -7.95 -8.00
C LYS A 79 -3.26 -8.31 -6.53
N LYS A 80 -2.04 -8.59 -6.10
CA LYS A 80 -1.71 -8.69 -4.67
C LYS A 80 -1.53 -7.29 -4.09
N VAL A 81 -2.32 -6.93 -3.09
CA VAL A 81 -2.29 -5.60 -2.50
C VAL A 81 -1.66 -5.63 -1.11
N ILE A 82 -0.62 -4.83 -0.92
CA ILE A 82 0.00 -4.55 0.37
C ILE A 82 -0.45 -3.16 0.80
N ALA A 83 -1.21 -3.07 1.87
CA ALA A 83 -1.69 -1.81 2.43
C ALA A 83 -0.85 -1.38 3.64
N LEU A 84 -0.62 -0.08 3.74
CA LEU A 84 -0.12 0.58 4.94
C LEU A 84 -1.21 1.53 5.46
N ASP A 85 -1.81 1.18 6.59
CA ASP A 85 -2.96 1.89 7.16
C ASP A 85 -2.91 1.81 8.69
N LEU A 86 -3.14 2.93 9.37
CA LEU A 86 -3.19 2.98 10.82
C LEU A 86 -4.43 2.29 11.40
N ASN A 87 -5.50 2.20 10.63
CA ASN A 87 -6.77 1.68 11.10
C ASN A 87 -6.92 0.19 10.72
N PRO A 88 -6.76 -0.76 11.66
CA PRO A 88 -6.92 -2.19 11.35
C PRO A 88 -8.37 -2.59 11.02
N LEU A 89 -9.33 -1.68 11.23
CA LEU A 89 -10.75 -1.92 10.97
C LEU A 89 -11.23 -1.35 9.63
N SER A 90 -10.37 -0.62 8.91
CA SER A 90 -10.73 0.02 7.64
C SER A 90 -11.08 -1.01 6.57
N ARG A 91 -11.82 -0.57 5.55
CA ARG A 91 -12.12 -1.43 4.38
C ARG A 91 -10.83 -1.81 3.67
N THR A 92 -9.92 -0.86 3.48
CA THR A 92 -8.58 -1.08 2.92
C THR A 92 -7.82 -2.18 3.68
N ALA A 93 -7.72 -2.05 5.01
CA ALA A 93 -7.01 -3.00 5.85
C ALA A 93 -7.57 -4.43 5.77
N LYS A 94 -8.89 -4.57 5.70
CA LYS A 94 -9.58 -5.86 5.64
C LYS A 94 -9.52 -6.51 4.25
N THR A 95 -9.45 -5.71 3.20
CA THR A 95 -9.50 -6.18 1.81
C THR A 95 -8.12 -6.51 1.25
N ALA A 96 -7.06 -5.83 1.69
CA ALA A 96 -5.70 -6.08 1.24
C ALA A 96 -5.21 -7.50 1.60
N ASP A 97 -4.31 -8.06 0.78
CA ASP A 97 -3.67 -9.35 1.05
C ASP A 97 -2.72 -9.27 2.25
N ILE A 98 -2.08 -8.12 2.44
CA ILE A 98 -1.17 -7.83 3.55
C ILE A 98 -1.45 -6.42 4.05
N THR A 99 -1.64 -6.25 5.35
CA THR A 99 -1.82 -4.93 5.96
C THR A 99 -0.75 -4.69 7.03
N ILE A 100 0.00 -3.60 6.84
CA ILE A 100 0.91 -3.05 7.85
C ILE A 100 0.13 -2.03 8.66
N VAL A 101 -0.14 -2.35 9.93
CA VAL A 101 -0.86 -1.47 10.85
C VAL A 101 0.13 -0.55 11.58
N ASP A 102 0.58 0.50 10.91
CA ASP A 102 1.56 1.44 11.46
C ASP A 102 1.51 2.81 10.77
N ASN A 103 2.15 3.82 11.37
CA ASN A 103 2.28 5.15 10.80
C ASN A 103 3.32 5.16 9.67
N ILE A 104 3.00 5.79 8.54
CA ILE A 104 3.89 5.85 7.36
C ILE A 104 5.30 6.38 7.65
N ILE A 105 5.42 7.34 8.58
CA ILE A 105 6.70 7.94 8.96
C ILE A 105 7.61 6.92 9.66
N ARG A 106 7.04 5.94 10.38
CA ARG A 106 7.79 4.85 11.02
C ARG A 106 7.97 3.65 10.10
N ALA A 107 6.90 3.27 9.42
CA ALA A 107 6.84 2.04 8.65
C ALA A 107 7.76 2.07 7.43
N VAL A 108 7.85 3.18 6.69
CA VAL A 108 8.66 3.26 5.47
C VAL A 108 10.16 3.09 5.78
N PRO A 109 10.76 3.78 6.76
CA PRO A 109 12.14 3.51 7.16
C PRO A 109 12.38 2.05 7.56
N LEU A 110 11.51 1.47 8.40
CA LEU A 110 11.62 0.07 8.83
C LEU A 110 11.49 -0.91 7.66
N LEU A 111 10.62 -0.63 6.70
CA LEU A 111 10.48 -1.43 5.49
C LEU A 111 11.75 -1.38 4.64
N ILE A 112 12.37 -0.21 4.47
CA ILE A 112 13.64 -0.05 3.75
C ILE A 112 14.74 -0.89 4.42
N GLU A 113 14.86 -0.82 5.74
CA GLU A 113 15.83 -1.64 6.49
C GLU A 113 15.57 -3.14 6.33
N THR A 114 14.31 -3.55 6.42
CA THR A 114 13.89 -4.94 6.29
C THR A 114 14.19 -5.47 4.88
N VAL A 115 13.89 -4.70 3.84
CA VAL A 115 14.24 -5.03 2.45
C VAL A 115 15.74 -5.18 2.26
N LYS A 116 16.57 -4.29 2.86
CA LYS A 116 18.03 -4.41 2.79
C LYS A 116 18.53 -5.69 3.47
N LYS A 117 17.97 -6.05 4.63
CA LYS A 117 18.31 -7.27 5.37
C LYS A 117 17.94 -8.53 4.59
N LEU A 118 16.75 -8.54 3.96
CA LEU A 118 16.22 -9.69 3.23
C LEU A 118 16.72 -9.80 1.77
N LYS A 119 17.42 -8.79 1.26
CA LYS A 119 17.87 -8.73 -0.14
C LYS A 119 18.72 -9.94 -0.57
N HIS A 120 19.46 -10.52 0.37
CA HIS A 120 20.37 -11.64 0.14
C HIS A 120 19.83 -12.96 0.71
N THR A 121 18.58 -12.99 1.14
CA THR A 121 17.92 -14.21 1.63
C THR A 121 17.50 -15.10 0.47
N ASP A 122 17.62 -16.41 0.66
CA ASP A 122 17.25 -17.40 -0.34
C ASP A 122 15.76 -17.33 -0.67
N LYS A 123 15.44 -17.54 -1.95
CA LYS A 123 14.07 -17.47 -2.46
C LYS A 123 13.11 -18.40 -1.70
N ALA A 124 13.54 -19.62 -1.38
CA ALA A 124 12.71 -20.59 -0.65
C ALA A 124 12.34 -20.09 0.75
N GLU A 125 13.25 -19.37 1.43
CA GLU A 125 12.98 -18.80 2.74
C GLU A 125 12.04 -17.59 2.63
N LEU A 126 12.21 -16.74 1.61
CA LEU A 126 11.27 -15.65 1.32
C LEU A 126 9.86 -16.17 1.02
N GLU A 127 9.75 -17.23 0.22
CA GLU A 127 8.47 -17.88 -0.09
C GLU A 127 7.82 -18.47 1.17
N LYS A 128 8.61 -19.07 2.06
CA LYS A 128 8.14 -19.58 3.34
C LYS A 128 7.63 -18.46 4.27
N ILE A 129 8.29 -17.30 4.30
CA ILE A 129 7.82 -16.14 5.06
C ILE A 129 6.43 -15.71 4.54
N VAL A 130 6.28 -15.60 3.22
CA VAL A 130 5.02 -15.18 2.59
C VAL A 130 3.92 -16.24 2.80
N SER A 131 4.24 -17.53 2.63
CA SER A 131 3.25 -18.61 2.76
C SER A 131 2.70 -18.78 4.17
N ASN A 132 3.50 -18.41 5.19
CA ASN A 132 3.11 -18.49 6.59
C ASN A 132 2.40 -17.22 7.09
N TYR A 133 2.29 -16.18 6.26
CA TYR A 133 1.64 -14.94 6.63
C TYR A 133 0.11 -15.07 6.58
N ASP A 134 -0.56 -14.53 7.61
CA ASP A 134 -2.02 -14.52 7.72
C ASP A 134 -2.48 -13.12 8.14
N ASN A 135 -3.01 -12.36 7.17
CA ASN A 135 -3.43 -10.98 7.40
C ASN A 135 -4.55 -10.88 8.46
N GLN A 136 -5.46 -11.85 8.49
CA GLN A 136 -6.57 -11.85 9.46
C GLN A 136 -6.06 -12.03 10.89
N LYS A 137 -5.03 -12.86 11.09
CA LYS A 137 -4.36 -12.95 12.40
C LYS A 137 -3.69 -11.64 12.77
N ILE A 138 -2.98 -11.00 11.85
CA ILE A 138 -2.31 -9.71 12.11
C ILE A 138 -3.30 -8.61 12.50
N LEU A 139 -4.41 -8.47 11.78
CA LEU A 139 -5.44 -7.49 12.10
C LEU A 139 -6.09 -7.76 13.47
N LYS A 140 -6.37 -9.02 13.80
CA LYS A 140 -6.88 -9.39 15.13
C LYS A 140 -5.89 -9.04 16.24
N SER A 141 -4.60 -9.29 16.02
CA SER A 141 -3.55 -8.92 16.97
C SER A 141 -3.48 -7.40 17.16
N ALA A 142 -3.58 -6.61 16.08
CA ALA A 142 -3.60 -5.15 16.16
C ALA A 142 -4.81 -4.63 16.99
N VAL A 143 -6.01 -5.15 16.74
CA VAL A 143 -7.21 -4.80 17.52
C VAL A 143 -7.08 -5.23 18.98
N THR A 144 -6.50 -6.40 19.25
CA THR A 144 -6.24 -6.88 20.61
C THR A 144 -5.31 -5.94 21.37
N GLU A 145 -4.28 -5.42 20.70
CA GLU A 145 -3.36 -4.46 21.32
C GLU A 145 -4.05 -3.12 21.62
N ILE A 146 -4.90 -2.63 20.72
CA ILE A 146 -5.73 -1.44 20.96
C ILE A 146 -6.63 -1.66 22.19
N GLN A 147 -7.33 -2.78 22.28
CA GLN A 147 -8.17 -3.12 23.44
C GLN A 147 -7.36 -3.19 24.74
N ARG A 148 -6.17 -3.79 24.71
CA ARG A 148 -5.27 -3.87 25.86
C ARG A 148 -4.82 -2.49 26.32
N SER A 149 -4.44 -1.62 25.38
CA SER A 149 -4.04 -0.24 25.68
C SER A 149 -5.19 0.55 26.32
N LEU A 150 -6.40 0.46 25.76
CA LEU A 150 -7.58 1.13 26.32
C LEU A 150 -7.90 0.68 27.76
N LYS A 151 -7.84 -0.64 28.04
CA LYS A 151 -8.06 -1.17 29.40
C LYS A 151 -7.04 -0.65 30.41
N LYS A 152 -5.77 -0.52 30.00
CA LYS A 152 -4.71 0.04 30.85
C LYS A 152 -4.95 1.53 31.14
N SER A 153 -5.38 2.28 30.13
CA SER A 153 -5.67 3.71 30.29
C SER A 153 -6.92 4.00 31.12
N SER A 154 -7.90 3.08 31.15
CA SER A 154 -9.11 3.23 31.98
C SER A 154 -8.90 2.85 33.46
N THR A 155 -7.73 2.32 33.82
CA THR A 155 -7.36 1.97 35.21
C THR A 155 -6.36 2.97 35.82
N GLN A 156 -6.01 4.03 35.10
CA GLN A 156 -5.28 5.21 35.59
C GLN A 156 -6.26 6.36 35.82
#